data_AF-A0A0F3QEV2-F1
#
_entry.id   AF-A0A0F3QEV2-F1
#
_cell.length_a   1.000
_cell.length_b   1.000
_cell.length_c   1.000
_cell.angle_alpha   90.00
_cell.angle_beta   90.00
_cell.angle_gamma   90.00
#
_symmetry.space_group_name_H-M   'P 1'
#
loop_
_entity.id
_entity.type
_entity.pdbx_description
1 polymer ?
#
loop_
_entity_poly.entity_id
_entity_poly.type
_entity_poly.pdbx_seq_one_letter_code
_entity_poly.pdbx_strand_id
1 'polypeptide(L)'
;MKKSRKLVIGLTFLTALATAALATTVVGILKNQNLTLENKLELSKKKLGEKVNESKELLDKLLDPKYKDIRKNLQDALDETNKNITKDSKAEDYDKQIENLSKAIEEVKKDKQQIDINDGSLDKSKKEYEEAKKSAEDLASKLTDDKYKIVKDKLDKAIVDATKNINENSSKEDYELATEKLNKAIDQAKKQEKDISLSEFDELALRANKLDNSISDSKYYSYFKGLAKRIINNNFQPQNKKSFSSLTPKERKRKIDFLRNEVIKEEAT
;
A
#
# COMPACT_ATOMS: atom_id res chain seq x y z
N MET A 1 15.39 -32.45 29.89
CA MET A 1 15.77 -33.32 28.75
C MET A 1 14.56 -34.12 28.29
N LYS A 2 13.95 -33.76 27.16
CA LYS A 2 13.07 -34.64 26.35
C LYS A 2 13.33 -34.29 24.88
N LYS A 3 13.88 -35.26 24.14
CA LYS A 3 14.16 -35.17 22.70
C LYS A 3 12.84 -35.15 21.93
N SER A 4 12.67 -34.23 21.00
CA SER A 4 11.68 -34.36 19.93
C SER A 4 12.38 -34.14 18.58
N ARG A 5 12.42 -35.19 17.78
CA ARG A 5 12.69 -35.11 16.34
C ARG A 5 11.38 -34.64 15.68
N LYS A 6 11.44 -33.62 14.83
CA LYS A 6 10.33 -33.30 13.93
C LYS A 6 10.82 -33.24 12.49
N LEU A 7 9.96 -33.81 11.67
CA LEU A 7 10.08 -34.30 10.31
C LEU A 7 10.11 -33.14 9.31
N VAL A 8 10.89 -33.32 8.25
CA VAL A 8 10.85 -32.54 7.01
C VAL A 8 9.48 -32.71 6.34
N ILE A 9 8.85 -31.60 5.93
CA ILE A 9 7.75 -31.61 4.96
C ILE A 9 8.09 -30.57 3.90
N GLY A 10 8.54 -31.08 2.74
CA GLY A 10 8.68 -30.31 1.52
C GLY A 10 7.30 -30.02 0.93
N LEU A 11 7.15 -28.81 0.39
CA LEU A 11 5.97 -28.43 -0.38
C LEU A 11 6.27 -28.69 -1.86
N THR A 12 6.03 -29.92 -2.30
CA THR A 12 5.99 -30.29 -3.72
C THR A 12 4.65 -29.85 -4.30
N PHE A 13 4.67 -28.84 -5.16
CA PHE A 13 3.53 -28.55 -6.04
C PHE A 13 3.52 -29.58 -7.18
N LEU A 14 2.59 -30.53 -7.10
CA LEU A 14 2.11 -31.29 -8.26
C LEU A 14 1.20 -30.38 -9.07
N THR A 15 1.59 -30.05 -10.29
CA THR A 15 0.66 -29.61 -11.34
C THR A 15 0.71 -30.58 -12.50
N ALA A 16 -0.48 -30.97 -12.93
CA ALA A 16 -0.76 -32.11 -13.79
C ALA A 16 -0.05 -32.06 -15.16
N LEU A 17 0.44 -33.23 -15.57
CA LEU A 17 0.87 -33.55 -16.92
C LEU A 17 -0.34 -33.47 -17.87
N ALA A 18 -0.43 -32.38 -18.63
CA ALA A 18 -1.14 -32.38 -19.90
C ALA A 18 -0.14 -32.77 -20.99
N THR A 19 -0.27 -34.00 -21.48
CA THR A 19 0.43 -34.56 -22.62
C THR A 19 0.06 -33.78 -23.89
N ALA A 20 0.96 -32.92 -24.36
CA ALA A 20 1.01 -32.50 -25.75
C ALA A 20 2.27 -33.12 -26.36
N ALA A 21 2.07 -34.27 -27.01
CA ALA A 21 3.09 -34.93 -27.80
C ALA A 21 3.39 -34.12 -29.06
N LEU A 22 4.67 -34.16 -29.46
CA LEU A 22 5.25 -33.81 -30.77
C LEU A 22 5.61 -32.34 -31.03
N ALA A 23 6.73 -31.90 -30.46
CA ALA A 23 7.73 -31.10 -31.18
C ALA A 23 9.19 -31.44 -30.77
N THR A 24 9.41 -32.61 -30.15
CA THR A 24 10.74 -33.11 -29.77
C THR A 24 11.30 -34.04 -30.85
N THR A 25 11.59 -33.51 -32.04
CA THR A 25 12.39 -34.23 -33.06
C THR A 25 13.09 -33.27 -34.01
N VAL A 26 13.82 -32.27 -33.50
CA VAL A 26 14.92 -31.67 -34.30
C VAL A 26 16.19 -31.37 -33.48
N VAL A 27 16.09 -31.15 -32.16
CA VAL A 27 17.24 -30.71 -31.35
C VAL A 27 18.18 -31.86 -30.91
N GLY A 28 17.79 -33.12 -31.10
CA GLY A 28 18.54 -34.29 -30.59
C GLY A 28 19.58 -34.93 -31.51
N ILE A 29 19.68 -34.57 -32.80
CA ILE A 29 20.50 -35.34 -33.77
C ILE A 29 21.81 -34.64 -34.18
N LEU A 30 22.02 -33.36 -33.87
CA LEU A 30 23.19 -32.61 -34.38
C LEU A 30 24.25 -32.31 -33.32
N LYS A 31 24.59 -33.28 -32.48
CA LYS A 31 25.71 -33.11 -31.53
C LYS A 31 27.04 -33.73 -31.96
N ASN A 32 27.15 -34.34 -33.14
CA ASN A 32 28.43 -34.78 -33.72
C ASN A 32 28.26 -35.24 -35.18
N GLN A 33 27.92 -34.34 -36.09
CA GLN A 33 28.05 -34.60 -37.53
C GLN A 33 28.94 -33.51 -38.12
N ASN A 34 29.97 -33.92 -38.86
CA ASN A 34 30.69 -33.06 -39.79
C ASN A 34 29.67 -32.56 -40.83
N LEU A 35 28.94 -31.51 -40.48
CA LEU A 35 28.09 -30.78 -41.40
C LEU A 35 28.99 -30.20 -42.49
N THR A 36 28.64 -30.42 -43.75
CA THR A 36 29.20 -29.64 -44.85
C THR A 36 28.99 -28.14 -44.56
N LEU A 37 29.93 -27.30 -44.98
CA LEU A 37 29.89 -25.85 -44.75
C LEU A 37 28.56 -25.22 -45.17
N GLU A 38 27.96 -25.69 -46.27
CA GLU A 38 26.64 -25.26 -46.75
C GLU A 38 25.51 -25.52 -45.75
N ASN A 39 25.50 -26.70 -45.11
CA ASN A 39 24.48 -27.04 -44.12
C ASN A 39 24.62 -26.23 -42.82
N LYS A 40 25.85 -25.82 -42.44
CA LYS A 40 26.08 -24.95 -41.29
C LYS A 40 25.57 -23.53 -41.54
N LEU A 41 25.84 -22.98 -42.72
CA LEU A 41 25.41 -21.63 -43.12
C LEU A 41 23.87 -21.51 -43.18
N GLU A 42 23.19 -22.46 -43.82
CA GLU A 42 21.73 -22.52 -43.88
C GLU A 42 21.09 -22.56 -42.48
N LEU A 43 21.67 -23.35 -41.56
CA LEU A 43 21.18 -23.43 -40.19
C LEU A 43 21.34 -22.10 -39.43
N SER A 44 22.49 -21.43 -39.56
CA SER A 44 22.70 -20.12 -38.92
C SER A 44 21.79 -19.04 -39.50
N LYS A 45 21.54 -19.05 -40.83
CA LYS A 45 20.54 -18.17 -41.46
C LYS A 45 19.15 -18.38 -40.88
N LYS A 46 18.72 -19.63 -40.74
CA LYS A 46 17.40 -19.97 -40.16
C LYS A 46 17.28 -19.48 -38.72
N LYS A 47 18.28 -19.76 -37.87
CA LYS A 47 18.31 -19.32 -36.47
C LYS A 47 18.28 -17.80 -36.34
N LEU A 48 19.00 -17.08 -37.21
CA LEU A 48 18.95 -15.62 -37.24
C LEU A 48 17.54 -15.15 -37.60
N GLY A 49 16.90 -15.76 -38.60
CA GLY A 49 15.51 -15.46 -38.96
C GLY A 49 14.52 -15.65 -37.81
N GLU A 50 14.67 -16.74 -37.05
CA GLU A 50 13.88 -16.99 -35.83
C GLU A 50 14.09 -15.87 -34.78
N LYS A 51 15.34 -15.44 -34.56
CA LYS A 51 15.65 -14.35 -33.61
C LYS A 51 15.16 -12.97 -34.07
N VAL A 52 15.22 -12.69 -35.36
CA VAL A 52 14.64 -11.47 -35.95
C VAL A 52 13.13 -11.45 -35.76
N ASN A 53 12.44 -12.59 -35.94
CA ASN A 53 11.00 -12.68 -35.68
C ASN A 53 10.67 -12.51 -34.19
N GLU A 54 11.42 -13.16 -33.29
CA GLU A 54 11.27 -12.97 -31.83
C GLU A 54 11.41 -11.49 -31.44
N SER A 55 12.37 -10.78 -32.04
CA SER A 55 12.59 -9.35 -31.78
C SER A 55 11.43 -8.49 -32.27
N LYS A 56 10.88 -8.78 -33.46
CA LYS A 56 9.71 -8.06 -33.99
C LYS A 56 8.47 -8.26 -33.11
N GLU A 57 8.19 -9.50 -32.70
CA GLU A 57 7.11 -9.79 -31.78
C GLU A 57 7.28 -9.07 -30.43
N LEU A 58 8.52 -8.91 -29.96
CA LEU A 58 8.80 -8.17 -28.74
C LEU A 58 8.61 -6.66 -28.95
N LEU A 59 9.04 -6.08 -30.08
CA LEU A 59 8.80 -4.68 -30.42
C LEU A 59 7.31 -4.33 -30.45
N ASP A 60 6.46 -5.21 -30.97
CA ASP A 60 5.00 -5.05 -30.97
C ASP A 60 4.40 -5.06 -29.56
N LYS A 61 5.01 -5.78 -28.62
CA LYS A 61 4.62 -5.79 -27.20
C LYS A 61 5.11 -4.57 -26.42
N LEU A 62 5.98 -3.75 -27.01
CA LEU A 62 6.59 -2.57 -26.38
C LEU A 62 6.04 -1.25 -26.91
N LEU A 63 4.84 -1.24 -27.51
CA LEU A 63 4.21 -0.05 -28.07
C LEU A 63 3.80 1.00 -27.03
N ASP A 64 3.63 0.60 -25.78
CA ASP A 64 3.32 1.53 -24.69
C ASP A 64 4.44 2.58 -24.54
N PRO A 65 4.11 3.89 -24.43
CA PRO A 65 5.09 4.96 -24.24
C PRO A 65 6.10 4.71 -23.11
N LYS A 66 5.71 4.01 -22.04
CA LYS A 66 6.61 3.71 -20.91
C LYS A 66 7.80 2.82 -21.28
N TYR A 67 7.73 2.11 -22.42
CA TYR A 67 8.80 1.27 -22.94
C TYR A 67 9.59 1.92 -24.08
N LYS A 68 9.37 3.20 -24.39
CA LYS A 68 9.94 3.88 -25.55
C LYS A 68 11.45 3.68 -25.71
N ASP A 69 12.20 3.79 -24.61
CA ASP A 69 13.67 3.72 -24.64
C ASP A 69 14.15 2.29 -24.89
N ILE A 70 13.59 1.29 -24.20
CA ILE A 70 13.95 -0.12 -24.42
C ILE A 70 13.48 -0.63 -25.80
N ARG A 71 12.35 -0.10 -26.31
CA ARG A 71 11.89 -0.37 -27.68
C ARG A 71 12.88 0.18 -28.71
N LYS A 72 13.38 1.40 -28.50
CA LYS A 72 14.39 2.00 -29.37
C LYS A 72 15.67 1.18 -29.36
N ASN A 73 16.17 0.79 -28.20
CA ASN A 73 17.38 -0.04 -28.09
C ASN A 73 17.24 -1.37 -28.85
N LEU A 74 16.08 -2.04 -28.74
CA LEU A 74 15.82 -3.27 -29.50
C LEU A 74 15.75 -3.03 -31.01
N GLN A 75 15.15 -1.92 -31.44
CA GLN A 75 15.08 -1.55 -32.85
C GLN A 75 16.48 -1.26 -33.41
N ASP A 76 17.29 -0.49 -32.68
CA ASP A 76 18.67 -0.17 -33.06
C ASP A 76 19.53 -1.46 -33.19
N ALA A 77 19.38 -2.41 -32.25
CA ALA A 77 20.06 -3.71 -32.32
C ALA A 77 19.61 -4.57 -33.52
N LEU A 78 18.33 -4.51 -33.88
CA LEU A 78 17.78 -5.20 -35.04
C LEU A 78 18.30 -4.61 -36.35
N ASP A 79 18.38 -3.28 -36.43
CA ASP A 79 18.89 -2.56 -37.60
C ASP A 79 20.40 -2.80 -37.79
N GLU A 80 21.16 -2.80 -36.69
CA GLU A 80 22.59 -3.14 -36.70
C GLU A 80 22.84 -4.60 -37.13
N THR A 81 22.00 -5.52 -36.66
CA THR A 81 22.04 -6.93 -37.10
C THR A 81 21.84 -7.05 -38.62
N ASN A 82 20.86 -6.35 -39.17
CA ASN A 82 20.57 -6.37 -40.61
C ASN A 82 21.68 -5.72 -41.44
N LYS A 83 22.36 -4.69 -40.89
CA LYS A 83 23.46 -4.00 -41.56
C LYS A 83 24.74 -4.83 -41.63
N ASN A 84 24.98 -5.67 -40.63
CA ASN A 84 26.22 -6.44 -40.50
C ASN A 84 26.22 -7.77 -41.28
N ILE A 85 25.09 -8.17 -41.88
CA ILE A 85 24.98 -9.35 -42.73
C ILE A 85 25.00 -8.94 -44.21
N THR A 86 25.90 -9.55 -44.98
CA THR A 86 26.06 -9.32 -46.42
C THR A 86 25.95 -10.65 -47.19
N LYS A 87 25.96 -10.58 -48.53
CA LYS A 87 25.91 -11.79 -49.38
C LYS A 87 27.12 -12.71 -49.18
N ASP A 88 28.25 -12.16 -48.75
CA ASP A 88 29.51 -12.90 -48.56
C ASP A 88 29.73 -13.36 -47.10
N SER A 89 28.75 -13.10 -46.22
CA SER A 89 28.82 -13.48 -44.81
C SER A 89 28.87 -14.99 -44.60
N LYS A 90 29.72 -15.42 -43.67
CA LYS A 90 29.91 -16.83 -43.30
C LYS A 90 29.04 -17.18 -42.09
N ALA A 91 28.91 -18.48 -41.80
CA ALA A 91 28.11 -18.97 -40.68
C ALA A 91 28.49 -18.30 -39.35
N GLU A 92 29.79 -18.05 -39.13
CA GLU A 92 30.31 -17.37 -37.94
C GLU A 92 29.81 -15.93 -37.79
N ASP A 93 29.57 -15.21 -38.90
CA ASP A 93 29.02 -13.86 -38.86
C ASP A 93 27.55 -13.89 -38.41
N TYR A 94 26.77 -14.84 -38.94
CA TYR A 94 25.39 -15.08 -38.50
C TYR A 94 25.33 -15.47 -37.02
N ASP A 95 26.18 -16.40 -36.59
CA ASP A 95 26.25 -16.84 -35.19
C ASP A 95 26.58 -15.68 -34.24
N LYS A 96 27.49 -14.77 -34.64
CA LYS A 96 27.81 -13.55 -33.89
C LYS A 96 26.61 -12.61 -33.79
N GLN A 97 25.86 -12.40 -34.88
CA GLN A 97 24.66 -11.56 -34.83
C GLN A 97 23.53 -12.21 -34.02
N ILE A 98 23.38 -13.53 -34.08
CA ILE A 98 22.45 -14.28 -33.22
C ILE A 98 22.78 -14.03 -31.73
N GLU A 99 24.06 -14.07 -31.35
CA GLU A 99 24.50 -13.81 -29.98
C GLU A 99 24.17 -12.37 -29.56
N ASN A 100 24.52 -11.38 -30.38
CA ASN A 100 24.27 -9.97 -30.11
C ASN A 100 22.77 -9.69 -29.93
N LEU A 101 21.94 -10.16 -30.88
CA LEU A 101 20.50 -9.95 -30.84
C LEU A 101 19.87 -10.70 -29.65
N SER A 102 20.39 -11.89 -29.30
CA SER A 102 19.92 -12.62 -28.12
C SER A 102 20.19 -11.87 -26.82
N LYS A 103 21.38 -11.27 -26.67
CA LYS A 103 21.70 -10.42 -25.50
C LYS A 103 20.77 -9.22 -25.40
N ALA A 104 20.55 -8.51 -26.52
CA ALA A 104 19.63 -7.39 -26.56
C ALA A 104 18.19 -7.79 -26.18
N ILE A 105 17.69 -8.92 -26.69
CA ILE A 105 16.38 -9.46 -26.31
C ILE A 105 16.30 -9.75 -24.81
N GLU A 106 17.33 -10.37 -24.22
CA GLU A 106 17.34 -10.68 -22.78
C GLU A 106 17.37 -9.42 -21.91
N GLU A 107 18.19 -8.42 -22.26
CA GLU A 107 18.22 -7.13 -21.58
C GLU A 107 16.87 -6.43 -21.63
N VAL A 108 16.25 -6.36 -22.81
CA VAL A 108 14.93 -5.73 -22.99
C VAL A 108 13.85 -6.46 -22.20
N LYS A 109 13.87 -7.81 -22.13
CA LYS A 109 12.93 -8.57 -21.31
C LYS A 109 13.09 -8.25 -19.82
N LYS A 110 14.32 -8.14 -19.34
CA LYS A 110 14.64 -7.80 -17.95
C LYS A 110 14.22 -6.37 -17.62
N ASP A 111 14.54 -5.42 -18.49
CA ASP A 111 14.19 -4.01 -18.29
C ASP A 111 12.68 -3.80 -18.34
N LYS A 112 11.97 -4.47 -19.26
CA LYS A 112 10.50 -4.45 -19.30
C LYS A 112 9.90 -4.94 -17.98
N GLN A 113 10.38 -6.07 -17.47
CA GLN A 113 9.92 -6.59 -16.18
C GLN A 113 10.16 -5.60 -15.04
N GLN A 114 11.32 -4.93 -15.03
CA GLN A 114 11.63 -3.92 -14.02
C GLN A 114 10.74 -2.68 -14.15
N ILE A 115 10.47 -2.21 -15.36
CA ILE A 115 9.54 -1.10 -15.63
C ILE A 115 8.15 -1.46 -15.11
N ASP A 116 7.64 -2.66 -15.42
CA ASP A 116 6.33 -3.11 -14.94
C ASP A 116 6.24 -3.20 -13.41
N ILE A 117 7.31 -3.67 -12.75
CA ILE A 117 7.36 -3.70 -11.28
C ILE A 117 7.35 -2.29 -10.70
N ASN A 118 8.14 -1.38 -11.27
CA ASN A 118 8.23 0.00 -10.80
C ASN A 118 6.90 0.74 -10.98
N ASP A 119 6.28 0.59 -12.15
CA ASP A 119 4.99 1.19 -12.52
C ASP A 119 3.87 0.69 -11.61
N GLY A 120 3.76 -0.64 -11.43
CA GLY A 120 2.79 -1.22 -10.49
C GLY A 120 3.03 -0.81 -9.04
N SER A 121 4.29 -0.58 -8.65
CA SER A 121 4.62 -0.07 -7.31
C SER A 121 4.24 1.40 -7.14
N LEU A 122 4.41 2.24 -8.18
CA LEU A 122 4.04 3.65 -8.15
C LEU A 122 2.52 3.82 -8.02
N ASP A 123 1.76 3.08 -8.82
CA ASP A 123 0.29 3.08 -8.77
C ASP A 123 -0.24 2.70 -7.38
N LYS A 124 0.39 1.71 -6.76
CA LYS A 124 0.08 1.30 -5.40
C LYS A 124 0.33 2.43 -4.40
N SER A 125 1.52 3.06 -4.42
CA SER A 125 1.85 4.15 -3.51
C SER A 125 0.92 5.37 -3.71
N LYS A 126 0.55 5.67 -4.96
CA LYS A 126 -0.42 6.74 -5.28
C LYS A 126 -1.81 6.44 -4.69
N LYS A 127 -2.28 5.20 -4.81
CA LYS A 127 -3.57 4.79 -4.24
C LYS A 127 -3.58 4.89 -2.71
N GLU A 128 -2.53 4.39 -2.05
CA GLU A 128 -2.39 4.47 -0.59
C GLU A 128 -2.37 5.92 -0.10
N TYR A 129 -1.69 6.80 -0.84
CA TYR A 129 -1.70 8.24 -0.59
C TYR A 129 -3.11 8.85 -0.68
N GLU A 130 -3.86 8.58 -1.74
CA GLU A 130 -5.22 9.13 -1.91
C GLU A 130 -6.18 8.62 -0.82
N GLU A 131 -6.05 7.35 -0.42
CA GLU A 131 -6.82 6.77 0.69
C GLU A 131 -6.49 7.43 2.04
N ALA A 132 -5.21 7.69 2.32
CA ALA A 132 -4.77 8.37 3.53
C ALA A 132 -5.21 9.83 3.56
N LYS A 133 -5.09 10.54 2.43
CA LYS A 133 -5.53 11.94 2.28
C LYS A 133 -7.02 12.07 2.55
N LYS A 134 -7.84 11.24 1.88
CA LYS A 134 -9.28 11.20 2.09
C LYS A 134 -9.63 10.88 3.54
N SER A 135 -8.91 9.93 4.16
CA SER A 135 -9.12 9.60 5.57
C SER A 135 -8.82 10.77 6.51
N ALA A 136 -7.80 11.57 6.21
CA ALA A 136 -7.47 12.77 6.98
C ALA A 136 -8.53 13.86 6.82
N GLU A 137 -8.99 14.13 5.59
CA GLU A 137 -10.06 15.11 5.29
C GLU A 137 -11.40 14.69 5.92
N ASP A 138 -11.75 13.40 5.84
CA ASP A 138 -12.92 12.82 6.49
C ASP A 138 -12.86 12.91 8.02
N LEU A 139 -11.67 12.84 8.62
CA LEU A 139 -11.50 13.05 10.05
C LEU A 139 -11.65 14.53 10.40
N ALA A 140 -10.98 15.43 9.68
CA ALA A 140 -11.04 16.87 9.90
C ALA A 140 -12.48 17.40 9.80
N SER A 141 -13.25 16.94 8.81
CA SER A 141 -14.66 17.31 8.64
C SER A 141 -15.60 16.79 9.74
N LYS A 142 -15.21 15.74 10.48
CA LYS A 142 -15.96 15.23 11.63
C LYS A 142 -15.65 15.98 12.93
N LEU A 143 -14.52 16.68 13.00
CA LEU A 143 -14.10 17.50 14.15
C LEU A 143 -14.81 18.86 14.15
N THR A 144 -16.15 18.84 14.22
CA THR A 144 -17.00 20.02 14.08
C THR A 144 -17.22 20.80 15.37
N ASP A 145 -17.09 20.14 16.53
CA ASP A 145 -17.31 20.81 17.83
C ASP A 145 -16.14 21.76 18.15
N ASP A 146 -16.44 22.94 18.70
CA ASP A 146 -15.45 23.98 19.02
C ASP A 146 -14.29 23.48 19.89
N LYS A 147 -14.56 22.54 20.80
CA LYS A 147 -13.53 21.92 21.66
C LYS A 147 -12.45 21.18 20.87
N TYR A 148 -12.74 20.76 19.64
CA TYR A 148 -11.80 20.09 18.75
C TYR A 148 -11.13 21.01 17.74
N LYS A 149 -11.42 22.32 17.77
CA LYS A 149 -10.89 23.29 16.80
C LYS A 149 -9.37 23.23 16.66
N ILE A 150 -8.64 23.19 17.78
CA ILE A 150 -7.17 23.09 17.76
C ILE A 150 -6.68 21.80 17.10
N VAL A 151 -7.38 20.68 17.33
CA VAL A 151 -7.05 19.38 16.73
C VAL A 151 -7.30 19.44 15.23
N LYS A 152 -8.44 20.01 14.81
CA LYS A 152 -8.79 20.21 13.41
C LYS A 152 -7.78 21.11 12.70
N ASP A 153 -7.45 22.27 13.25
CA ASP A 153 -6.50 23.22 12.65
C ASP A 153 -5.11 22.59 12.45
N LYS A 154 -4.65 21.78 13.42
CA LYS A 154 -3.39 21.02 13.29
C LYS A 154 -3.46 19.97 12.20
N LEU A 155 -4.57 19.24 12.10
CA LEU A 155 -4.77 18.21 11.07
C LEU A 155 -4.87 18.85 9.67
N ASP A 156 -5.64 19.91 9.51
CA ASP A 156 -5.77 20.66 8.27
C ASP A 156 -4.41 21.19 7.80
N LYS A 157 -3.62 21.76 8.72
CA LYS A 157 -2.25 22.20 8.40
C LYS A 157 -1.36 21.02 7.96
N ALA A 158 -1.43 19.89 8.65
CA ALA A 158 -0.65 18.71 8.29
C ALA A 158 -1.06 18.14 6.92
N ILE A 159 -2.35 18.18 6.56
CA ILE A 159 -2.84 17.81 5.23
C ILE A 159 -2.23 18.75 4.17
N VAL A 160 -2.28 20.06 4.38
CA VAL A 160 -1.67 21.03 3.45
C VAL A 160 -0.17 20.78 3.30
N ASP A 161 0.55 20.63 4.40
CA ASP A 161 2.00 20.41 4.38
C ASP A 161 2.40 19.08 3.71
N ALA A 162 1.62 18.02 3.90
CA ALA A 162 1.87 16.72 3.27
C ALA A 162 1.51 16.68 1.78
N THR A 163 0.56 17.51 1.34
CA THR A 163 0.05 17.52 -0.05
C THR A 163 0.75 18.53 -0.95
N LYS A 164 1.41 19.55 -0.38
CA LYS A 164 1.97 20.72 -1.10
C LYS A 164 2.84 20.39 -2.32
N ASN A 165 3.61 19.30 -2.27
CA ASN A 165 4.56 18.93 -3.32
C ASN A 165 4.17 17.67 -4.10
N ILE A 166 2.98 17.10 -3.83
CA ILE A 166 2.50 15.91 -4.52
C ILE A 166 1.76 16.32 -5.79
N ASN A 167 2.17 15.76 -6.93
CA ASN A 167 1.55 15.97 -8.23
C ASN A 167 1.65 14.70 -9.08
N GLU A 168 1.09 14.73 -10.30
CA GLU A 168 1.05 13.57 -11.20
C GLU A 168 2.43 12.99 -11.56
N ASN A 169 3.50 13.79 -11.48
CA ASN A 169 4.87 13.40 -11.78
C ASN A 169 5.70 13.07 -10.53
N SER A 170 5.07 13.03 -9.34
CA SER A 170 5.75 12.65 -8.10
C SER A 170 6.26 11.21 -8.15
N SER A 171 7.41 10.98 -7.51
CA SER A 171 8.01 9.65 -7.41
C SER A 171 7.23 8.77 -6.44
N LYS A 172 7.52 7.47 -6.47
CA LYS A 172 6.99 6.51 -5.51
C LYS A 172 7.31 6.91 -4.07
N GLU A 173 8.56 7.31 -3.83
CA GLU A 173 9.09 7.70 -2.53
C GLU A 173 8.39 8.96 -2.01
N ASP A 174 8.03 9.90 -2.90
CA ASP A 174 7.26 11.10 -2.53
C ASP A 174 5.87 10.72 -2.02
N TYR A 175 5.16 9.83 -2.72
CA TYR A 175 3.85 9.33 -2.29
C TYR A 175 3.92 8.58 -0.97
N GLU A 176 4.92 7.71 -0.78
CA GLU A 176 5.11 6.97 0.47
C GLU A 176 5.38 7.91 1.65
N LEU A 177 6.25 8.91 1.47
CA LEU A 177 6.57 9.90 2.50
C LEU A 177 5.35 10.76 2.87
N ALA A 178 4.56 11.18 1.87
CA ALA A 178 3.33 11.93 2.12
C ALA A 178 2.30 11.08 2.87
N THR A 179 2.16 9.81 2.50
CA THR A 179 1.28 8.84 3.16
C THR A 179 1.66 8.65 4.64
N GLU A 180 2.95 8.49 4.94
CA GLU A 180 3.42 8.38 6.32
C GLU A 180 3.08 9.62 7.16
N LYS A 181 3.31 10.82 6.61
CA LYS A 181 2.98 12.08 7.28
C LYS A 181 1.49 12.20 7.59
N LEU A 182 0.63 11.84 6.62
CA LEU A 182 -0.83 11.86 6.79
C LEU A 182 -1.27 10.87 7.86
N ASN A 183 -0.80 9.62 7.82
CA ASN A 183 -1.15 8.61 8.82
C ASN A 183 -0.72 9.02 10.24
N LYS A 184 0.49 9.58 10.38
CA LYS A 184 0.96 10.11 11.66
C LYS A 184 0.08 11.25 12.18
N ALA A 185 -0.34 12.16 11.31
CA ALA A 185 -1.24 13.26 11.67
C ALA A 185 -2.63 12.74 12.09
N ILE A 186 -3.16 11.74 11.38
CA ILE A 186 -4.43 11.07 11.71
C ILE A 186 -4.36 10.45 13.11
N ASP A 187 -3.31 9.71 13.43
CA ASP A 187 -3.17 9.04 14.72
C ASP A 187 -3.04 10.05 15.86
N GLN A 188 -2.27 11.13 15.64
CA GLN A 188 -2.17 12.22 16.60
C GLN A 188 -3.51 12.91 16.84
N ALA A 189 -4.29 13.17 15.77
CA ALA A 189 -5.60 13.78 15.88
C ALA A 189 -6.60 12.90 16.64
N LYS A 190 -6.66 11.59 16.32
CA LYS A 190 -7.49 10.61 17.04
C LYS A 190 -7.14 10.52 18.53
N LYS A 191 -5.84 10.54 18.84
CA LYS A 191 -5.37 10.53 20.23
C LYS A 191 -5.81 11.80 20.97
N GLN A 192 -5.57 12.97 20.39
CA GLN A 192 -5.95 14.24 21.01
C GLN A 192 -7.48 14.37 21.20
N GLU A 193 -8.28 13.95 20.22
CA GLU A 193 -9.74 13.93 20.35
C GLU A 193 -10.21 13.02 21.49
N LYS A 194 -9.61 11.82 21.62
CA LYS A 194 -9.87 10.91 22.73
C LYS A 194 -9.48 11.52 24.07
N ASP A 195 -8.31 12.15 24.16
CA ASP A 195 -7.81 12.76 25.39
C ASP A 195 -8.73 13.92 25.83
N ILE A 196 -9.20 14.75 24.89
CA ILE A 196 -10.19 15.81 25.16
C ILE A 196 -11.51 15.20 25.69
N SER A 197 -12.02 14.15 25.04
CA SER A 197 -13.23 13.46 25.50
C SER A 197 -13.10 12.89 26.92
N LEU A 198 -11.92 12.38 27.27
CA LEU A 198 -11.64 11.85 28.60
C LEU A 198 -11.54 12.95 29.66
N SER A 199 -10.91 14.08 29.32
CA SER A 199 -10.86 15.26 30.20
C SER A 199 -12.26 15.77 30.53
N GLU A 200 -13.14 15.84 29.54
CA GLU A 200 -14.52 16.28 29.72
C GLU A 200 -15.34 15.31 30.59
N PHE A 201 -15.10 14.00 30.46
CA PHE A 201 -15.66 13.00 31.37
C PHE A 201 -15.21 13.26 32.82
N ASP A 202 -13.92 13.53 33.02
CA ASP A 202 -13.36 13.81 34.35
C ASP A 202 -13.91 15.12 34.94
N GLU A 203 -14.09 16.16 34.13
CA GLU A 203 -14.73 17.42 34.55
C GLU A 203 -16.17 17.22 35.00
N LEU A 204 -16.96 16.41 34.27
CA LEU A 204 -18.33 16.07 34.66
C LEU A 204 -18.36 15.26 35.96
N ALA A 205 -17.42 14.32 36.15
CA ALA A 205 -17.28 13.59 37.41
C ALA A 205 -16.95 14.53 38.58
N LEU A 206 -16.04 15.50 38.37
CA LEU A 206 -15.70 16.51 39.37
C LEU A 206 -16.90 17.40 39.72
N ARG A 207 -17.68 17.83 38.71
CA ARG A 207 -18.91 18.61 38.94
C ARG A 207 -19.94 17.83 39.74
N ALA A 208 -20.19 16.57 39.39
CA ALA A 208 -21.11 15.71 40.14
C ALA A 208 -20.68 15.54 41.61
N ASN A 209 -19.39 15.34 41.87
CA ASN A 209 -18.87 15.28 43.24
C ASN A 209 -19.00 16.60 44.00
N LYS A 210 -18.77 17.75 43.33
CA LYS A 210 -18.98 19.07 43.93
C LYS A 210 -20.46 19.28 44.29
N LEU A 211 -21.38 18.85 43.42
CA LEU A 211 -22.81 18.90 43.70
C LEU A 211 -23.16 18.07 44.94
N ASP A 212 -22.72 16.80 45.01
CA ASP A 212 -22.93 15.97 46.21
C ASP A 212 -22.40 16.64 47.47
N ASN A 213 -21.18 17.18 47.45
CA ASN A 213 -20.58 17.86 48.60
C ASN A 213 -21.29 19.17 48.99
N SER A 214 -21.92 19.86 48.04
CA SER A 214 -22.67 21.10 48.32
C SER A 214 -24.02 20.85 48.98
N ILE A 215 -24.61 19.67 48.79
CA ILE A 215 -25.90 19.31 49.38
C ILE A 215 -25.70 18.84 50.83
N SER A 216 -26.34 19.54 51.77
CA SER A 216 -26.30 19.21 53.20
C SER A 216 -26.78 17.79 53.47
N ASP A 217 -26.04 17.05 54.31
CA ASP A 217 -26.45 15.74 54.85
C ASP A 217 -27.53 15.87 55.94
N SER A 218 -28.61 16.58 55.63
CA SER A 218 -29.78 16.73 56.48
C SER A 218 -30.97 15.95 55.93
N LYS A 219 -31.91 15.61 56.82
CA LYS A 219 -33.16 14.96 56.42
C LYS A 219 -33.92 15.75 55.34
N TYR A 220 -33.85 17.08 55.41
CA TYR A 220 -34.53 17.99 54.48
C TYR A 220 -34.03 17.88 53.03
N TYR A 221 -32.71 17.67 52.84
CA TYR A 221 -32.08 17.59 51.51
C TYR A 221 -31.74 16.15 51.07
N SER A 222 -32.17 15.15 51.85
CA SER A 222 -31.85 13.74 51.62
C SER A 222 -32.24 13.22 50.23
N TYR A 223 -33.34 13.71 49.66
CA TYR A 223 -33.78 13.37 48.31
C TYR A 223 -32.75 13.80 47.25
N PHE A 224 -32.37 15.09 47.25
CA PHE A 224 -31.41 15.66 46.30
C PHE A 224 -30.01 15.05 46.48
N LYS A 225 -29.58 14.84 47.73
CA LYS A 225 -28.33 14.12 48.03
C LYS A 225 -28.34 12.71 47.43
N GLY A 226 -29.48 12.02 47.53
CA GLY A 226 -29.68 10.70 46.93
C GLY A 226 -29.56 10.70 45.40
N LEU A 227 -30.07 11.75 44.73
CA LEU A 227 -29.96 11.89 43.27
C LEU A 227 -28.51 12.12 42.84
N ALA A 228 -27.79 13.04 43.49
CA ALA A 228 -26.37 13.30 43.20
C ALA A 228 -25.51 12.03 43.36
N LYS A 229 -25.67 11.31 44.48
CA LYS A 229 -24.98 10.02 44.71
C LYS A 229 -25.32 8.97 43.66
N ARG A 230 -26.58 8.91 43.22
CA ARG A 230 -27.01 7.98 42.17
C ARG A 230 -26.30 8.26 40.84
N ILE A 231 -26.17 9.52 40.44
CA ILE A 231 -25.44 9.90 39.23
C ILE A 231 -23.98 9.44 39.31
N ILE A 232 -23.30 9.73 40.42
CA ILE A 232 -21.90 9.33 40.65
C ILE A 232 -21.74 7.81 40.60
N ASN A 233 -22.58 7.08 41.33
CA ASN A 233 -22.50 5.63 41.42
C ASN A 233 -22.83 4.92 40.10
N ASN A 234 -23.74 5.48 39.30
CA ASN A 234 -24.13 4.86 38.04
C ASN A 234 -23.19 5.20 36.87
N ASN A 235 -22.55 6.37 36.89
CA ASN A 235 -21.86 6.90 35.71
C ASN A 235 -20.37 7.19 35.88
N PHE A 236 -19.91 7.56 37.08
CA PHE A 236 -18.56 8.10 37.29
C PHE A 236 -17.63 7.16 38.07
N GLN A 237 -17.98 5.87 38.13
CA GLN A 237 -17.12 4.85 38.73
C GLN A 237 -15.95 4.48 37.81
N PRO A 238 -14.82 3.96 38.34
CA PRO A 238 -13.64 3.61 37.55
C PRO A 238 -13.94 2.68 36.36
N GLN A 239 -14.82 1.71 36.55
CA GLN A 239 -15.26 0.80 35.49
C GLN A 239 -15.98 1.54 34.35
N ASN A 240 -16.79 2.55 34.65
CA ASN A 240 -17.49 3.35 33.66
C ASN A 240 -16.51 4.21 32.85
N LYS A 241 -15.47 4.78 33.49
CA LYS A 241 -14.40 5.50 32.77
C LYS A 241 -13.65 4.57 31.82
N LYS A 242 -13.35 3.34 32.26
CA LYS A 242 -12.71 2.33 31.42
C LYS A 242 -13.59 2.00 30.21
N SER A 243 -14.87 1.70 30.41
CA SER A 243 -15.83 1.45 29.32
C SER A 243 -15.97 2.64 28.38
N PHE A 244 -16.02 3.87 28.92
CA PHE A 244 -16.06 5.10 28.12
C PHE A 244 -14.82 5.26 27.23
N SER A 245 -13.63 4.95 27.76
CA SER A 245 -12.37 5.05 27.01
C SER A 245 -12.26 4.11 25.81
N SER A 246 -13.04 3.01 25.80
CA SER A 246 -13.11 2.05 24.70
C SER A 246 -14.17 2.37 23.64
N LEU A 247 -15.05 3.35 23.90
CA LEU A 247 -16.08 3.75 22.95
C LEU A 247 -15.48 4.40 21.70
N THR A 248 -16.20 4.31 20.59
CA THR A 248 -15.89 5.09 19.38
C THR A 248 -16.07 6.60 19.64
N PRO A 249 -15.47 7.50 18.83
CA PRO A 249 -15.64 8.95 18.99
C PRO A 249 -17.12 9.38 19.03
N LYS A 250 -17.96 8.81 18.16
CA LYS A 250 -19.40 9.10 18.09
C LYS A 250 -20.13 8.68 19.37
N GLU A 251 -19.79 7.52 19.92
CA GLU A 251 -20.38 7.02 21.16
C GLU A 251 -19.91 7.81 22.38
N ARG A 252 -18.62 8.19 22.44
CA ARG A 252 -18.10 9.09 23.48
C ARG A 252 -18.85 10.41 23.49
N LYS A 253 -19.02 11.05 22.32
CA LYS A 253 -19.80 12.29 22.20
C LYS A 253 -21.20 12.14 22.77
N ARG A 254 -21.96 11.12 22.32
CA ARG A 254 -23.31 10.85 22.81
C ARG A 254 -23.35 10.62 24.33
N LYS A 255 -22.38 9.88 24.87
CA LYS A 255 -22.31 9.61 26.31
C LYS A 255 -21.99 10.87 27.10
N ILE A 256 -21.06 11.72 26.62
CA ILE A 256 -20.78 13.03 27.21
C ILE A 256 -22.03 13.91 27.22
N ASP A 257 -22.74 14.01 26.08
CA ASP A 257 -23.93 14.86 25.99
C ASP A 257 -25.03 14.40 26.96
N PHE A 258 -25.23 13.08 27.09
CA PHE A 258 -26.12 12.50 28.10
C PHE A 258 -25.68 12.85 29.53
N LEU A 259 -24.40 12.64 29.87
CA LEU A 259 -23.89 12.90 31.22
C LEU A 259 -23.94 14.38 31.58
N ARG A 260 -23.67 15.26 30.61
CA ARG A 260 -23.80 16.71 30.76
C ARG A 260 -25.23 17.08 31.15
N ASN A 261 -26.24 16.54 30.44
CA ASN A 261 -27.64 16.82 30.73
C ASN A 261 -28.05 16.33 32.12
N GLU A 262 -27.61 15.13 32.53
CA GLU A 262 -27.88 14.61 33.87
C GLU A 262 -27.27 15.49 34.97
N VAL A 263 -26.01 15.91 34.80
CA VAL A 263 -25.34 16.78 35.80
C VAL A 263 -25.98 18.17 35.85
N ILE A 264 -26.25 18.80 34.69
CA ILE A 264 -26.87 20.13 34.64
C ILE A 264 -28.28 20.13 35.24
N LYS A 265 -29.07 19.07 34.99
CA LYS A 265 -30.41 18.96 35.52
C LYS A 265 -30.40 19.01 37.06
N GLU A 266 -29.51 18.25 37.69
CA GLU A 266 -29.43 18.21 39.15
C GLU A 266 -28.75 19.47 39.73
N GLU A 267 -27.86 20.15 39.01
CA GLU A 267 -27.32 21.45 39.43
C GLU A 267 -28.36 22.58 39.43
N ALA A 268 -29.42 22.46 38.63
CA ALA A 268 -30.49 23.46 38.53
C ALA A 268 -31.60 23.29 39.58
N THR A 269 -31.52 22.27 40.44
CA THR A 269 -32.58 21.89 41.39
C THR A 269 -32.18 22.20 42.83
#